data_AF-K9QY80-F1
#
_entry.id   AF-K9QY80-F1
#
_cell.length_a   1.000
_cell.length_b   1.000
_cell.length_c   1.000
_cell.angle_alpha   90.00
_cell.angle_beta   90.00
_cell.angle_gamma   90.00
#
_symmetry.space_group_name_H-M   'P 1'
#
loop_
_entity.id
_entity.type
_entity.pdbx_description
1 polymer ?
#
loop_
_entity_poly.entity_id
_entity_poly.type
_entity_poly.pdbx_seq_one_letter_code
_entity_poly.pdbx_strand_id
1 'polypeptide(L)'
;MANPPPSHYPDIGDFGEDLVAQWLQSTGWSILQRRFSCRWGEIDIIAQYPDSTLVFVEVKTRSPGNWDTWGKGAITLKKQVKIGRTAGIFLAKYPDKADYTCRFDVAIVCCLKISQNYHEAVNQQPALASSSAVGYNFQLQEYIPAAFDLIH
;
A
#
# COMPACT_ATOMS: atom_id res chain seq x y z
N MET A 1 33.89 -18.42 -10.03
CA MET A 1 32.44 -18.57 -9.79
C MET A 1 31.83 -17.18 -9.97
N ALA A 2 31.14 -16.94 -11.08
CA ALA A 2 30.53 -15.64 -11.36
C ALA A 2 29.30 -15.47 -10.46
N ASN A 3 29.20 -14.35 -9.75
CA ASN A 3 27.96 -13.96 -9.10
C ASN A 3 26.86 -13.85 -10.17
N PRO A 4 25.67 -14.42 -9.97
CA PRO A 4 24.56 -14.16 -10.87
C PRO A 4 24.30 -12.64 -10.91
N PRO A 5 23.89 -12.08 -12.05
CA PRO A 5 23.56 -10.66 -12.14
C PRO A 5 22.49 -10.32 -11.09
N PRO A 6 22.49 -9.08 -10.54
CA PRO A 6 21.41 -8.65 -9.66
C PRO A 6 20.10 -8.89 -10.40
N SER A 7 19.26 -9.71 -9.78
CA SER A 7 18.05 -10.17 -10.42
C SER A 7 17.18 -8.95 -10.75
N HIS A 8 16.97 -8.70 -12.04
CA HIS A 8 16.04 -7.69 -12.57
C HIS A 8 14.58 -8.13 -12.33
N TYR A 9 14.26 -8.58 -11.11
CA TYR A 9 12.87 -8.74 -10.75
C TYR A 9 12.29 -7.33 -10.64
N PRO A 10 11.22 -7.00 -11.40
CA PRO A 10 10.51 -5.75 -11.19
C PRO A 10 10.10 -5.66 -9.70
N ASP A 11 10.27 -4.48 -9.11
CA ASP A 11 9.79 -4.26 -7.74
C ASP A 11 8.26 -4.25 -7.78
N ILE A 12 7.68 -5.43 -7.55
CA ILE A 12 6.23 -5.61 -7.49
C ILE A 12 5.61 -4.76 -6.37
N GLY A 13 6.39 -4.34 -5.37
CA GLY A 13 5.98 -3.40 -4.34
C GLY A 13 5.61 -2.05 -4.96
N ASP A 14 6.51 -1.48 -5.75
CA ASP A 14 6.32 -0.17 -6.40
C ASP A 14 5.08 -0.15 -7.29
N PHE A 15 4.88 -1.20 -8.10
CA PHE A 15 3.70 -1.28 -8.98
C PHE A 15 2.39 -1.46 -8.21
N GLY A 16 2.43 -2.16 -7.07
CA GLY A 16 1.27 -2.24 -6.18
C GLY A 16 0.96 -0.90 -5.52
N GLU A 17 1.99 -0.18 -5.09
CA GLU A 17 1.85 1.17 -4.55
C GLU A 17 1.30 2.15 -5.60
N ASP A 18 1.78 2.07 -6.85
CA ASP A 18 1.25 2.85 -7.98
C ASP A 18 -0.25 2.62 -8.17
N LEU A 19 -0.68 1.35 -8.17
CA LEU A 19 -2.08 0.98 -8.33
C LEU A 19 -2.94 1.57 -7.20
N VAL A 20 -2.48 1.47 -5.95
CA VAL A 20 -3.22 1.99 -4.79
C VAL A 20 -3.29 3.52 -4.83
N ALA A 21 -2.20 4.20 -5.18
CA ALA A 21 -2.18 5.66 -5.31
C ALA A 21 -3.16 6.14 -6.39
N GLN A 22 -3.17 5.49 -7.56
CA GLN A 22 -4.10 5.81 -8.65
C GLN A 22 -5.55 5.57 -8.23
N TRP A 23 -5.83 4.45 -7.54
CA TRP A 23 -7.17 4.16 -7.04
C TRP A 23 -7.63 5.18 -6.00
N LEU A 24 -6.77 5.58 -5.06
CA LEU A 24 -7.05 6.64 -4.10
C LEU A 24 -7.37 7.97 -4.80
N GLN A 25 -6.60 8.35 -5.82
CA GLN A 25 -6.89 9.55 -6.62
C GLN A 25 -8.25 9.45 -7.33
N SER A 26 -8.57 8.29 -7.91
CA SER A 26 -9.85 8.06 -8.57
C SER A 26 -11.05 8.13 -7.61
N THR A 27 -10.82 7.93 -6.32
CA THR A 27 -11.83 8.00 -5.26
C THR A 27 -11.85 9.35 -4.52
N GLY A 28 -11.13 10.35 -5.03
CA GLY A 28 -11.18 11.74 -4.54
C GLY A 28 -10.09 12.12 -3.54
N TRP A 29 -9.15 11.24 -3.25
CA TRP A 29 -8.02 11.55 -2.39
C TRP A 29 -6.91 12.29 -3.14
N SER A 30 -6.30 13.27 -2.48
CA SER A 30 -5.08 13.92 -2.95
C SER A 30 -3.86 13.21 -2.36
N ILE A 31 -2.97 12.70 -3.20
CA ILE A 31 -1.71 12.09 -2.75
C ILE A 31 -0.75 13.20 -2.35
N LEU A 32 -0.38 13.26 -1.08
CA LEU A 32 0.57 14.26 -0.56
C LEU A 32 2.01 13.78 -0.72
N GLN A 33 2.26 12.50 -0.44
CA GLN A 33 3.59 11.92 -0.49
C GLN A 33 3.49 10.42 -0.74
N ARG A 34 4.50 9.89 -1.43
CA ARG A 34 4.73 8.47 -1.64
C ARG A 34 6.12 8.09 -1.11
N ARG A 35 6.27 6.86 -0.61
CA ARG A 35 7.51 6.31 -0.01
C ARG A 35 8.18 7.29 0.95
N PHE A 36 7.40 7.81 1.89
CA PHE A 36 7.92 8.74 2.88
C PHE A 36 8.80 7.99 3.87
N SER A 37 10.11 8.22 3.82
CA SER A 37 11.07 7.59 4.71
C SER A 37 11.69 8.57 5.71
N CYS A 38 11.99 8.06 6.90
CA CYS A 38 12.74 8.75 7.92
C CYS A 38 13.55 7.74 8.77
N ARG A 39 14.32 8.22 9.75
CA ARG A 39 15.14 7.34 10.60
C ARG A 39 14.36 6.25 11.34
N TRP A 40 13.05 6.43 11.55
CA TRP A 40 12.21 5.52 12.32
C TRP A 40 11.50 4.46 11.48
N GLY A 41 11.35 4.69 10.18
CA GLY A 41 10.57 3.85 9.30
C GLY A 41 10.12 4.57 8.04
N GLU A 42 9.18 3.93 7.37
CA GLU A 42 8.63 4.33 6.08
C GLU A 42 7.10 4.25 6.11
N ILE A 43 6.46 5.08 5.30
CA ILE A 43 5.03 5.04 4.98
C ILE A 43 4.90 5.07 3.46
N ASP A 44 4.20 4.07 2.90
CA ASP A 44 4.12 3.88 1.46
C ASP A 44 3.34 5.00 0.78
N ILE A 45 2.16 5.36 1.30
CA ILE A 45 1.33 6.44 0.76
C ILE A 45 0.78 7.32 1.89
N ILE A 46 0.85 8.64 1.71
CA ILE A 46 0.19 9.63 2.55
C ILE A 46 -0.79 10.40 1.67
N ALA A 47 -2.07 10.36 2.01
CA ALA A 47 -3.12 10.98 1.22
C ALA A 47 -4.09 11.78 2.09
N GLN A 48 -4.67 12.81 1.51
CA GLN A 48 -5.62 13.72 2.15
C GLN A 48 -6.96 13.66 1.43
N TYR A 49 -8.05 13.65 2.20
CA TYR A 49 -9.40 13.85 1.68
C TYR A 49 -9.88 15.30 1.93
N PRO A 50 -10.83 15.83 1.14
CA PRO A 50 -11.32 17.19 1.30
C PRO A 50 -11.93 17.52 2.67
N ASP A 51 -12.34 16.52 3.45
CA ASP A 51 -12.94 16.67 4.78
C ASP A 51 -11.92 16.79 5.92
N SER A 52 -10.66 17.11 5.61
CA SER A 52 -9.55 17.16 6.59
C SER A 52 -9.19 15.81 7.21
N THR A 53 -9.47 14.71 6.50
CA THR A 53 -8.92 13.39 6.83
C THR A 53 -7.54 13.21 6.20
N LEU A 54 -6.58 12.74 6.98
CA LEU A 54 -5.25 12.34 6.53
C LEU A 54 -5.06 10.84 6.75
N VAL A 55 -4.79 10.10 5.69
CA VAL A 55 -4.51 8.66 5.75
C VAL A 55 -3.03 8.38 5.54
N PHE A 56 -2.52 7.48 6.37
CA PHE A 56 -1.21 6.87 6.22
C PHE A 56 -1.42 5.41 5.83
N VAL A 57 -1.14 5.08 4.57
CA VAL A 57 -1.48 3.79 3.98
C VAL A 57 -0.22 2.95 3.84
N GLU A 58 -0.32 1.71 4.32
CA GLU A 58 0.65 0.66 4.06
C GLU A 58 0.12 -0.24 2.93
N VAL A 59 0.95 -0.53 1.93
CA VAL A 59 0.62 -1.36 0.79
C VAL A 59 1.29 -2.73 0.91
N LYS A 60 0.51 -3.79 0.78
CA LYS A 60 0.98 -5.17 0.81
C LYS A 60 0.76 -5.83 -0.53
N THR A 61 1.80 -5.85 -1.36
CA THR A 61 1.80 -6.64 -2.59
C THR A 61 2.19 -8.09 -2.31
N ARG A 62 1.43 -9.03 -2.87
CA ARG A 62 1.61 -10.48 -2.72
C ARG A 62 1.45 -11.21 -4.04
N SER A 63 2.28 -12.23 -4.27
CA SER A 63 2.11 -13.18 -5.37
C SER A 63 1.14 -14.31 -4.98
N PRO A 64 0.48 -14.98 -5.95
CA PRO A 64 -0.38 -16.12 -5.68
C PRO A 64 0.42 -17.23 -4.99
N GLY A 65 -0.16 -17.83 -3.94
CA GLY A 65 0.43 -18.90 -3.13
C GLY A 65 0.89 -18.46 -1.73
N ASN A 66 0.89 -17.16 -1.45
CA ASN A 66 1.21 -16.59 -0.14
C ASN A 66 0.01 -15.84 0.46
N TRP A 67 -1.19 -16.43 0.31
CA TRP A 67 -2.46 -15.88 0.78
C TRP A 67 -2.77 -16.22 2.25
N ASP A 68 -1.86 -16.94 2.91
CA ASP A 68 -2.01 -17.27 4.31
C ASP A 68 -1.84 -16.03 5.18
N THR A 69 -2.99 -15.53 5.65
CA THR A 69 -3.18 -14.60 6.78
C THR A 69 -2.57 -13.21 6.50
N TRP A 70 -3.27 -12.09 6.57
CA TRP A 70 -4.16 -11.57 7.58
C TRP A 70 -5.03 -10.46 6.93
N GLY A 71 -6.29 -10.34 7.35
CA GLY A 71 -7.08 -9.11 7.19
C GLY A 71 -6.56 -8.02 8.14
N LYS A 72 -7.32 -7.66 9.18
CA LYS A 72 -6.93 -6.66 10.21
C LYS A 72 -5.57 -6.91 10.91
N GLY A 73 -4.99 -8.12 10.84
CA GLY A 73 -3.67 -8.44 11.40
C GLY A 73 -2.48 -8.26 10.44
N ALA A 74 -2.69 -7.67 9.25
CA ALA A 74 -1.66 -7.50 8.21
C ALA A 74 -0.43 -6.67 8.66
N ILE A 75 -0.54 -5.94 9.77
CA ILE A 75 0.52 -5.12 10.36
C ILE A 75 0.77 -5.57 11.79
N THR A 76 2.01 -6.00 12.06
CA THR A 76 2.46 -6.35 13.40
C THR A 76 2.53 -5.12 14.31
N LEU A 77 2.37 -5.28 15.63
CA LEU A 77 2.50 -4.18 16.59
C LEU A 77 3.80 -3.38 16.43
N LYS A 78 4.93 -4.06 16.15
CA LYS A 78 6.21 -3.41 15.88
C LYS A 78 6.13 -2.48 14.67
N LYS A 79 5.40 -2.86 13.63
CA LYS A 79 5.22 -2.04 12.43
C LYS A 79 4.23 -0.90 12.68
N GLN A 80 3.16 -1.11 13.45
CA GLN A 80 2.24 -0.05 13.88
C GLN A 80 2.98 1.08 14.62
N VAL A 81 3.83 0.74 15.59
CA VAL A 81 4.65 1.72 16.34
C VAL A 81 5.58 2.51 15.42
N LYS A 82 6.22 1.86 14.44
CA LYS A 82 7.10 2.52 13.47
C LYS A 82 6.32 3.48 12.56
N ILE A 83 5.17 3.05 12.04
CA ILE A 83 4.30 3.87 11.21
C ILE A 83 3.82 5.09 12.00
N GLY A 84 3.35 4.91 13.24
CA GLY A 84 2.92 6.01 14.10
C GLY A 84 4.01 7.05 14.35
N ARG A 85 5.24 6.61 14.68
CA ARG A 85 6.39 7.53 14.83
C ARG A 85 6.72 8.26 13.54
N THR A 86 6.65 7.56 12.41
CA THR A 86 6.94 8.13 11.08
C THR A 86 5.89 9.16 10.69
N ALA A 87 4.62 8.87 10.96
CA ALA A 87 3.50 9.80 10.78
C ALA A 87 3.65 11.05 11.65
N GLY A 88 4.06 10.90 12.91
CA GLY A 88 4.37 12.04 13.79
C GLY A 88 5.48 12.94 13.23
N ILE A 89 6.53 12.37 12.63
CA ILE A 89 7.58 13.15 11.94
C ILE A 89 7.06 13.85 10.68
N PHE A 90 6.15 13.21 9.94
CA PHE A 90 5.49 13.85 8.81
C PHE A 90 4.65 15.04 9.28
N LEU A 91 3.76 14.85 10.26
CA LEU A 91 2.86 15.88 10.80
C LEU A 91 3.62 17.07 11.40
N ALA A 92 4.77 16.84 12.03
CA ALA A 92 5.60 17.92 12.56
C ALA A 92 6.10 18.91 11.46
N LYS A 93 6.07 18.51 10.18
CA LYS A 93 6.39 19.39 9.04
C LYS A 93 5.20 20.21 8.54
N TYR A 94 3.98 19.90 9.00
CA TYR A 94 2.73 20.53 8.54
C TYR A 94 1.86 20.97 9.73
N PRO A 95 2.24 22.06 10.43
CA PRO A 95 1.48 22.58 11.57
C PRO A 95 0.02 22.93 11.21
N ASP A 96 -0.25 23.28 9.95
CA ASP A 96 -1.58 23.55 9.40
C ASP A 96 -2.50 22.33 9.37
N LYS A 97 -1.96 21.13 9.63
CA LYS A 97 -2.69 19.85 9.64
C LYS A 97 -2.83 19.27 11.05
N ALA A 98 -2.57 20.07 12.09
CA ALA A 98 -2.63 19.62 13.48
C ALA A 98 -4.01 19.08 13.89
N ASP A 99 -5.09 19.67 13.35
CA ASP A 99 -6.48 19.31 13.67
C ASP A 99 -7.06 18.24 12.73
N TYR A 100 -6.26 17.67 11.84
CA TYR A 100 -6.75 16.71 10.86
C TYR A 100 -7.00 15.34 11.51
N THR A 101 -8.07 14.68 11.09
CA THR A 101 -8.34 13.31 11.53
C THR A 101 -7.32 12.38 10.87
N CYS A 102 -6.45 11.78 11.68
CA CYS A 102 -5.43 10.85 11.20
C CYS A 102 -5.96 9.41 11.25
N ARG A 103 -5.79 8.67 10.16
CA ARG A 103 -6.19 7.27 10.04
C ARG A 103 -5.06 6.43 9.44
N PHE A 104 -4.90 5.21 9.93
CA PHE A 104 -3.90 4.27 9.41
C PHE A 104 -4.59 3.17 8.64
N ASP A 105 -4.29 3.08 7.35
CA ASP A 105 -5.00 2.19 6.42
C ASP A 105 -4.06 1.13 5.87
N VAL A 106 -4.63 0.04 5.38
CA VAL A 106 -3.90 -1.04 4.70
C VAL A 106 -4.54 -1.33 3.35
N ALA A 107 -3.72 -1.43 2.30
CA ALA A 107 -4.14 -1.88 0.98
C ALA A 107 -3.50 -3.22 0.65
N ILE A 108 -4.31 -4.20 0.23
CA ILE A 108 -3.86 -5.53 -0.17
C ILE A 108 -3.90 -5.65 -1.69
N VAL A 109 -2.73 -5.85 -2.28
CA VAL A 109 -2.56 -5.99 -3.74
C VAL A 109 -2.11 -7.41 -4.07
N CYS A 110 -2.85 -8.08 -4.95
CA CYS A 110 -2.43 -9.33 -5.55
C CYS A 110 -1.68 -9.06 -6.86
N CYS A 111 -0.59 -9.77 -7.10
CA CYS A 111 0.23 -9.68 -8.30
C CYS A 111 0.33 -11.06 -8.97
N LEU A 112 -0.29 -11.20 -10.14
CA LEU A 112 -0.34 -12.43 -10.92
C LEU A 112 0.59 -12.32 -12.13
N LYS A 113 1.46 -13.31 -12.36
CA LYS A 113 2.27 -13.35 -13.58
C LYS A 113 1.37 -13.69 -14.77
N ILE A 114 1.39 -12.85 -15.81
CA ILE A 114 0.67 -13.08 -17.05
C ILE A 114 1.40 -14.21 -17.79
N SER A 115 0.83 -15.40 -17.84
CA SER A 115 1.32 -16.50 -18.68
C SER A 115 0.59 -16.49 -20.03
N GLN A 116 1.27 -16.92 -21.10
CA GLN A 116 0.72 -16.92 -22.47
C GLN A 116 -0.52 -17.83 -22.65
N ASN A 117 -0.89 -18.63 -21.64
CA ASN A 117 -2.05 -19.54 -21.67
C ASN A 117 -3.18 -19.14 -20.70
N TYR A 118 -3.21 -17.92 -20.16
CA TYR A 118 -4.19 -17.46 -19.16
C TYR A 118 -5.58 -17.10 -19.72
N HIS A 119 -6.04 -17.79 -20.76
CA HIS A 119 -7.26 -17.38 -21.46
C HIS A 119 -8.58 -17.64 -20.71
N GLU A 120 -8.64 -18.43 -19.62
CA GLU A 120 -9.96 -18.88 -19.10
C GLU A 120 -10.15 -19.00 -17.58
N ALA A 121 -9.41 -18.28 -16.72
CA ALA A 121 -9.63 -18.41 -15.25
C ALA A 121 -9.54 -17.12 -14.42
N VAL A 122 -9.83 -15.94 -15.00
CA VAL A 122 -9.90 -14.68 -14.22
C VAL A 122 -11.36 -14.29 -13.98
N ASN A 123 -11.98 -14.97 -13.02
CA ASN A 123 -13.11 -14.49 -12.22
C ASN A 123 -13.08 -15.38 -10.98
N GLN A 124 -13.06 -14.87 -9.74
CA GLN A 124 -14.29 -14.71 -8.97
C GLN A 124 -14.12 -13.83 -7.70
N GLN A 125 -13.22 -12.85 -7.67
CA GLN A 125 -13.23 -11.81 -6.61
C GLN A 125 -13.24 -10.42 -7.24
N PRO A 126 -14.21 -9.55 -6.90
CA PRO A 126 -14.24 -8.18 -7.41
C PRO A 126 -13.05 -7.40 -6.85
N ALA A 127 -12.11 -7.03 -7.71
CA ALA A 127 -11.02 -6.12 -7.35
C ALA A 127 -11.52 -4.66 -7.37
N LEU A 128 -11.03 -3.85 -6.43
CA LEU A 128 -11.33 -2.42 -6.36
C LEU A 128 -10.69 -1.63 -7.50
N ALA A 129 -9.53 -2.10 -7.96
CA ALA A 129 -8.80 -1.58 -9.12
C ALA A 129 -7.87 -2.65 -9.67
N SER A 130 -7.45 -2.50 -10.92
CA SER A 130 -6.42 -3.35 -11.51
C SER A 130 -5.51 -2.57 -12.44
N SER A 131 -4.28 -3.05 -12.59
CA SER A 131 -3.31 -2.55 -13.56
C SER A 131 -2.48 -3.72 -14.11
N SER A 132 -1.69 -3.48 -15.16
CA SER A 132 -0.77 -4.48 -15.67
C SER A 132 0.56 -3.83 -16.01
N ALA A 133 1.66 -4.44 -15.56
CA ALA A 133 3.01 -3.93 -15.75
C ALA A 133 4.03 -5.07 -15.79
N VAL A 134 5.01 -4.97 -16.70
CA VAL A 134 6.17 -5.88 -16.79
C VAL A 134 5.80 -7.38 -16.80
N GLY A 135 4.70 -7.74 -17.48
CA GLY A 135 4.23 -9.13 -17.56
C GLY A 135 3.51 -9.64 -16.30
N TYR A 136 3.08 -8.73 -15.43
CA TYR A 136 2.24 -9.01 -14.26
C TYR A 136 0.94 -8.22 -14.33
N ASN A 137 -0.14 -8.80 -13.80
CA ASN A 137 -1.40 -8.15 -13.52
C ASN A 137 -1.48 -7.90 -12.01
N PHE A 138 -1.81 -6.66 -11.63
CA PHE A 138 -1.97 -6.25 -10.24
C PHE A 138 -3.44 -5.97 -9.98
N GLN A 139 -3.94 -6.41 -8.83
CA GLN A 139 -5.32 -6.24 -8.42
C GLN A 139 -5.36 -5.77 -6.97
N LEU A 140 -5.95 -4.60 -6.72
CA LEU A 140 -6.27 -4.14 -5.38
C LEU A 140 -7.47 -4.95 -4.89
N GLN A 141 -7.22 -5.92 -4.01
CA GLN A 141 -8.25 -6.84 -3.53
C GLN A 141 -9.04 -6.26 -2.37
N GLU A 142 -8.35 -5.57 -1.46
CA GLU A 142 -8.96 -5.04 -0.24
C GLU A 142 -8.31 -3.71 0.13
N TYR A 143 -9.13 -2.78 0.59
CA TYR A 143 -8.68 -1.56 1.26
C TYR A 143 -9.33 -1.52 2.64
N ILE A 144 -8.50 -1.57 3.68
CA ILE A 144 -8.90 -1.66 5.09
C ILE A 144 -8.71 -0.28 5.72
N PRO A 145 -9.77 0.55 5.82
CA PRO A 145 -9.68 1.82 6.53
C PRO A 145 -9.57 1.58 8.04
N ALA A 146 -8.83 2.45 8.75
CA ALA A 146 -8.61 2.35 10.19
C ALA A 146 -8.16 0.92 10.60
N ALA A 147 -7.19 0.39 9.87
CA ALA A 147 -6.68 -0.96 10.06
C ALA A 147 -6.09 -1.16 11.47
N PHE A 148 -5.58 -0.10 12.08
CA PHE A 148 -5.16 -0.07 13.48
C PHE A 148 -5.21 1.35 14.04
N ASP A 149 -5.35 1.44 15.36
CA ASP A 149 -5.18 2.67 16.12
C ASP A 149 -3.78 2.70 16.75
N LEU A 150 -3.26 3.91 17.01
CA LEU A 150 -2.06 4.03 17.83
C LEU A 150 -2.45 3.80 19.29
N ILE A 151 -1.90 2.73 19.87
CA ILE A 151 -2.01 2.49 21.30
C ILE A 151 -1.21 3.61 21.99
N HIS A 152 -1.91 4.43 22.78
CA HIS A 152 -1.32 5.47 23.63
C HIS A 152 -0.57 4.88 24.82
#